data_AF-A0A1H8JNN3-F1
#
_entry.id   AF-A0A1H8JNN3-F1
#
_cell.length_a   1.000
_cell.length_b   1.000
_cell.length_c   1.000
_cell.angle_alpha   90.00
_cell.angle_beta   90.00
_cell.angle_gamma   90.00
#
_symmetry.space_group_name_H-M   'P 1'
#
loop_
_entity.id
_entity.type
_entity.pdbx_description
1 polymer ?
#
loop_
_entity_poly.entity_id
_entity_poly.type
_entity_poly.pdbx_seq_one_letter_code
_entity_poly.pdbx_strand_id
1 'polypeptide(L)' 'MSPDVNHPILQQPIHTLPLSAEFKLVAEMLGFHTLTDLLQKRTAELKKMPGFTQNLVIEYVYFLETNNLGDLVWR' A
#
# COMPACT_ATOMS: atom_id res chain seq x y z
N MET A 1 14.95 10.44 -10.30
CA MET A 1 13.61 10.50 -10.90
C MET A 1 12.63 10.67 -9.76
N SER A 2 11.71 11.63 -9.82
CA SER A 2 10.64 11.72 -8.82
C SER A 2 9.66 10.58 -9.09
N PRO A 3 9.28 9.76 -8.10
CA PRO A 3 8.23 8.77 -8.28
C PRO A 3 6.97 9.51 -8.70
N ASP A 4 6.38 9.08 -9.81
CA ASP A 4 5.20 9.72 -10.36
C ASP A 4 4.00 9.34 -9.49
N VAL A 5 3.58 10.27 -8.62
CA VAL A 5 2.36 10.12 -7.81
C VAL A 5 1.09 9.96 -8.66
N ASN A 6 1.18 10.19 -9.97
CA ASN A 6 0.10 9.94 -10.93
C ASN A 6 0.17 8.54 -11.57
N HIS A 7 1.03 7.64 -11.06
CA HIS A 7 1.11 6.28 -11.60
C HIS A 7 -0.26 5.58 -11.51
N PRO A 8 -0.80 5.03 -12.62
CA PRO A 8 -2.18 4.50 -12.66
C PRO A 8 -2.45 3.44 -11.59
N ILE A 9 -1.46 2.62 -11.25
CA ILE A 9 -1.58 1.58 -10.22
C ILE A 9 -1.92 2.13 -8.83
N LEU A 10 -1.59 3.40 -8.55
CA LEU A 10 -1.84 4.02 -7.25
C LEU A 10 -3.32 4.33 -7.03
N GLN A 11 -4.04 4.57 -8.13
CA GLN A 11 -5.47 4.91 -8.16
C GLN A 11 -6.36 3.69 -8.41
N GLN A 12 -5.78 2.52 -8.70
CA GLN A 12 -6.56 1.31 -8.90
C GLN A 12 -7.20 0.86 -7.58
N PRO A 13 -8.43 0.29 -7.64
CA PRO A 13 -9.05 -0.30 -6.46
C PRO A 13 -8.18 -1.42 -5.87
N ILE A 14 -7.98 -1.42 -4.55
CA ILE A 14 -7.12 -2.39 -3.86
C ILE A 14 -7.52 -3.84 -4.16
N HIS A 15 -8.83 -4.12 -4.28
CA HIS A 15 -9.32 -5.48 -4.59
C HIS A 15 -8.84 -6.01 -5.95
N THR A 16 -8.52 -5.13 -6.92
CA THR A 16 -8.04 -5.54 -8.25
C THR A 16 -6.52 -5.77 -8.30
N LEU A 17 -5.78 -5.33 -7.29
CA LEU A 17 -4.31 -5.47 -7.26
C LEU A 17 -3.89 -6.92 -6.99
N PRO A 18 -2.69 -7.35 -7.43
CA PRO A 18 -2.18 -8.69 -7.15
C PRO A 18 -1.56 -8.77 -5.74
N LEU A 19 -2.29 -8.28 -4.74
CA LEU A 19 -2.00 -8.41 -3.31
C LEU A 19 -2.81 -9.56 -2.72
N SER A 20 -2.39 -10.04 -1.55
CA SER A 20 -3.01 -11.11 -0.79
C SER A 20 -4.45 -10.75 -0.42
N ALA A 21 -5.29 -11.78 -0.30
CA ALA A 21 -6.67 -11.60 0.15
C ALA A 21 -6.72 -10.98 1.56
N GLU A 22 -5.76 -11.34 2.42
CA GLU A 22 -5.62 -10.77 3.77
C GLU A 22 -5.32 -9.27 3.70
N PHE A 23 -4.36 -8.85 2.87
CA PHE A 23 -4.04 -7.44 2.68
C PHE A 23 -5.26 -6.64 2.25
N LYS A 24 -5.95 -7.12 1.20
CA LYS A 24 -7.13 -6.46 0.64
C LYS A 24 -8.23 -6.31 1.68
N LEU A 25 -8.50 -7.38 2.43
CA LEU A 25 -9.50 -7.37 3.49
C LEU A 25 -9.16 -6.35 4.58
N VAL A 26 -7.93 -6.36 5.08
CA VAL A 26 -7.50 -5.41 6.13
C VAL A 26 -7.56 -3.97 5.62
N ALA A 27 -7.10 -3.71 4.40
CA ALA A 27 -7.16 -2.39 3.79
C ALA A 27 -8.61 -1.90 3.67
N GLU A 28 -9.53 -2.73 3.15
CA GLU A 28 -10.94 -2.38 3.02
C GLU A 28 -11.62 -2.15 4.37
N MET A 29 -11.35 -2.99 5.38
CA MET A 29 -11.88 -2.82 6.75
C MET A 29 -11.46 -1.49 7.39
N LEU A 30 -10.28 -0.98 7.01
CA LEU A 30 -9.75 0.29 7.50
C LEU A 30 -10.13 1.49 6.60
N GLY A 31 -10.92 1.25 5.55
CA GLY A 31 -11.39 2.30 4.63
C GLY A 31 -10.36 2.74 3.59
N PHE A 32 -9.30 1.96 3.37
CA PHE A 32 -8.37 2.18 2.27
C PHE A 32 -8.89 1.49 1.01
N HIS A 33 -9.10 2.27 -0.06
CA HIS A 33 -9.64 1.76 -1.32
C HIS A 33 -8.59 1.76 -2.43
N THR A 34 -7.52 2.54 -2.30
CA THR A 34 -6.43 2.70 -3.27
C THR A 34 -5.07 2.72 -2.55
N LEU A 35 -3.97 2.54 -3.28
CA LEU A 35 -2.62 2.69 -2.69
C LEU A 35 -2.33 4.15 -2.34
N THR A 36 -2.95 5.11 -3.04
CA THR A 36 -2.87 6.53 -2.67
C THR A 36 -3.41 6.80 -1.27
N ASP A 37 -4.47 6.10 -0.85
CA ASP A 37 -5.01 6.23 0.50
C ASP A 37 -4.00 5.72 1.55
N LEU A 38 -3.35 4.59 1.26
CA LEU A 38 -2.30 4.01 2.11
C LEU A 38 -1.06 4.91 2.19
N LEU A 39 -0.67 5.56 1.10
CA LEU A 39 0.46 6.50 1.03
C LEU A 39 0.25 7.75 1.89
N GLN A 40 -0.97 8.04 2.35
CA GLN A 40 -1.21 9.09 3.35
C GLN A 40 -0.70 8.72 4.76
N LYS A 41 -0.25 7.47 4.95
CA LYS A 41 0.29 6.94 6.20
C LYS A 41 1.69 6.41 5.98
N ARG A 42 2.60 6.68 6.94
CA ARG A 42 3.90 6.01 6.96
C ARG A 42 3.72 4.52 7.24
N THR A 43 4.62 3.69 6.74
CA THR A 43 4.63 2.23 7.00
C THR A 43 4.63 1.90 8.51
N ALA A 44 5.31 2.73 9.31
CA ALA A 44 5.30 2.62 10.77
C ALA A 44 3.94 2.95 11.42
N GLU A 45 3.11 3.79 10.79
CA GLU A 45 1.74 4.06 11.24
C GLU A 45 0.80 2.93 10.83
N LEU A 46 0.93 2.42 9.59
CA LEU A 46 0.16 1.26 9.11
C LEU A 46 0.35 0.06 10.05
N LYS A 47 1.59 -0.24 10.46
CA LYS A 47 1.91 -1.34 11.40
C LYS A 47 1.20 -1.22 12.77
N LYS A 48 0.74 -0.03 13.15
CA LYS A 48 0.01 0.20 14.41
C LYS A 48 -1.50 0.07 14.24
N MET A 49 -2.00 -0.02 13.01
CA MET A 49 -3.42 -0.16 12.73
C MET A 49 -3.89 -1.59 13.00
N PRO A 50 -5.13 -1.78 13.49
CA PRO A 50 -5.69 -3.11 13.71
C PRO A 50 -5.64 -3.97 12.45
N GLY A 51 -5.06 -5.17 12.54
CA GLY A 51 -4.96 -6.11 11.43
C GLY A 51 -3.76 -5.91 10.49
N PHE A 52 -3.12 -4.74 10.48
CA PHE A 52 -1.92 -4.53 9.66
C PHE A 52 -0.68 -5.13 10.32
N THR A 53 -0.40 -6.39 9.99
CA THR A 53 0.79 -7.08 10.49
C THR A 53 2.07 -6.60 9.79
N GLN A 54 3.23 -6.96 10.35
CA GLN A 54 4.52 -6.69 9.69
C GLN A 54 4.61 -7.34 8.30
N ASN A 55 4.00 -8.52 8.11
CA ASN A 55 4.01 -9.21 6.82
C ASN A 55 3.21 -8.43 5.76
N LEU A 56 2.06 -7.87 6.13
CA LEU A 56 1.26 -7.03 5.21
C LEU A 56 1.98 -5.73 4.84
N VAL A 57 2.72 -5.14 5.79
CA VAL A 57 3.55 -3.96 5.49
C VAL A 57 4.69 -4.32 4.53
N ILE A 58 5.36 -5.46 4.74
CA ILE A 58 6.42 -5.94 3.84
C ILE A 58 5.86 -6.21 2.45
N GLU A 59 4.70 -6.87 2.36
CA GLU A 59 4.01 -7.14 1.10
C GLU A 59 3.71 -5.85 0.32
N TYR A 60 3.17 -4.84 1.00
CA TYR A 60 2.91 -3.53 0.42
C TYR A 60 4.17 -2.82 -0.09
N VAL A 61 5.22 -2.80 0.73
CA VAL A 61 6.51 -2.19 0.34
C VAL A 61 7.09 -2.92 -0.87
N TYR A 62 7.13 -4.25 -0.84
CA TYR A 62 7.60 -5.09 -1.94
C TYR A 62 6.79 -4.86 -3.23
N PHE A 63 5.47 -4.73 -3.12
CA PHE A 63 4.61 -4.42 -4.25
C PHE A 63 4.96 -3.07 -4.88
N LEU A 64 5.20 -2.03 -4.06
CA LEU A 64 5.63 -0.73 -4.58
C LEU A 64 7.02 -0.80 -5.20
N GLU A 65 7.97 -1.51 -4.59
CA GLU A 65 9.32 -1.68 -5.13
C GLU A 65 9.33 -2.37 -6.49
N THR A 66 8.57 -3.45 -6.66
CA THR A 66 8.46 -4.16 -7.94
C THR A 66 7.79 -3.33 -9.05
N ASN A 67 7.08 -2.26 -8.69
CA ASN A 67 6.50 -1.29 -9.61
C ASN A 67 7.33 0.00 -9.78
N ASN A 68 8.57 0.05 -9.28
CA ASN A 68 9.44 1.24 -9.26
C ASN A 68 8.86 2.44 -8.48
N LEU A 69 8.02 2.16 -7.48
CA LEU A 69 7.35 3.14 -6.62
C LEU A 69 7.84 3.09 -5.16
N GLY A 70 8.88 2.30 -4.87
CA GLY A 70 9.44 2.15 -3.51
C GLY A 70 9.84 3.47 -2.85
N ASP A 71 10.32 4.43 -3.63
CA ASP A 71 10.67 5.78 -3.15
C ASP A 71 9.50 6.53 -2.49
N LEU A 72 8.25 6.11 -2.69
CA LEU A 72 7.08 6.72 -2.06
C LEU A 72 6.93 6.34 -0.57
N VAL A 73 7.50 5.22 -0.14
CA VAL A 73 7.38 4.71 1.25
C VAL A 73 8.66 4.87 2.08
N TRP A 74 9.79 5.19 1.44
CA TRP A 74 11.08 5.42 2.09
C TRP A 74 11.35 6.91 2.45
N ARG A 75 10.40 7.81 2.17
CA ARG A 75 10.49 9.27 2.41
C ARG A 75 10.08 9.68 3.82
#